data_AF-A0A925Z8K5-F1
#
_entry.id   AF-A0A925Z8K5-F1
#
_cell.length_a   1.000
_cell.length_b   1.000
_cell.length_c   1.000
_cell.angle_alpha   90.00
_cell.angle_beta   90.00
_cell.angle_gamma   90.00
#
_symmetry.space_group_name_H-M   'P 1'
#
loop_
_entity.id
_entity.type
_entity.pdbx_description
1 polymer ?
#
loop_
_entity_poly.entity_id
_entity_poly.type
_entity_poly.pdbx_seq_one_letter_code
_entity_poly.pdbx_strand_id
1 'polypeptide(L)'
;RIHGQVPSSGEVTVFNRSHYEDVLVPPVSGWITPAQTKQRYAQINDFERLLTETGTVIVKFLLHISKREQGLRLQERLDDPTKHWKFAVGDLDARKQWDAYQKAYSAAVAATGTPWAPWTIVPADSKTHRNLMIATVMKQVLAGLKLRYPPGDPALKNIMVV
;
A
#
# COMPACT_ATOMS: atom_id res chain seq x y z
N ARG A 1 -3.69 -16.13 2.52
CA ARG A 1 -2.38 -15.52 2.18
C ARG A 1 -2.19 -14.12 2.77
N ILE A 2 -3.15 -13.19 2.62
CA ILE A 2 -2.98 -11.81 3.11
C ILE A 2 -3.18 -11.70 4.62
N HIS A 3 -4.27 -12.26 5.17
CA HIS A 3 -4.54 -12.18 6.60
C HIS A 3 -3.42 -12.78 7.46
N GLY A 4 -2.77 -13.87 7.03
CA GLY A 4 -1.63 -14.44 7.76
C GLY A 4 -0.35 -13.59 7.74
N GLN A 5 -0.37 -12.38 7.17
CA GLN A 5 0.77 -11.45 7.11
C GLN A 5 0.45 -10.11 7.76
N VAL A 6 -0.71 -9.96 8.42
CA VAL A 6 -1.06 -8.70 9.12
C VAL A 6 -0.15 -8.50 10.33
N PRO A 7 0.11 -7.25 10.76
CA PRO A 7 0.99 -6.97 11.88
C PRO A 7 0.46 -7.55 13.19
N SER A 8 1.37 -8.01 14.03
CA SER A 8 1.08 -8.25 15.45
C SER A 8 1.12 -6.94 16.25
N SER A 9 0.68 -6.98 17.52
CA SER A 9 0.74 -5.81 18.40
C SER A 9 2.18 -5.27 18.53
N GLY A 10 2.36 -3.97 18.29
CA GLY A 10 3.67 -3.31 18.33
C GLY A 10 4.49 -3.43 17.03
N GLU A 11 3.98 -4.12 16.01
CA GLU A 11 4.63 -4.27 14.71
C GLU A 11 4.17 -3.22 13.70
N VAL A 12 5.05 -2.87 12.76
CA VAL A 12 4.70 -2.18 11.52
C VAL A 12 5.01 -3.09 10.34
N THR A 13 3.97 -3.52 9.62
CA THR A 13 4.12 -4.34 8.41
C THR A 13 3.87 -3.52 7.16
N VAL A 14 4.73 -3.66 6.15
CA VAL A 14 4.59 -3.00 4.85
C VAL A 14 4.20 -4.01 3.77
N PHE A 15 3.03 -3.82 3.20
CA PHE A 15 2.54 -4.59 2.06
C PHE A 15 3.03 -3.94 0.75
N ASN A 16 4.06 -4.54 0.15
CA ASN A 16 4.50 -4.21 -1.21
C ASN A 16 3.63 -4.99 -2.22
N ARG A 17 2.59 -4.31 -2.74
CA ARG A 17 1.33 -4.91 -3.21
C ARG A 17 0.55 -5.53 -2.04
N SER A 18 -0.70 -5.95 -2.27
CA SER A 18 -1.61 -6.34 -1.20
C SER A 18 -2.79 -7.17 -1.72
N HIS A 19 -3.84 -7.35 -0.90
CA HIS A 19 -5.13 -7.91 -1.34
C HIS A 19 -5.78 -7.14 -2.49
N TYR A 20 -5.36 -5.89 -2.76
CA TYR A 20 -5.89 -5.13 -3.89
C TYR A 20 -5.52 -5.71 -5.26
N GLU A 21 -4.47 -6.54 -5.36
CA GLU A 21 -4.15 -7.25 -6.60
C GLU A 21 -5.34 -8.09 -7.09
N ASP A 22 -6.16 -8.62 -6.18
CA ASP A 22 -7.35 -9.42 -6.49
C ASP A 22 -8.50 -8.60 -7.09
N VAL A 23 -8.40 -7.27 -7.13
CA VAL A 23 -9.38 -6.35 -7.77
C VAL A 23 -8.73 -5.37 -8.75
N LEU A 24 -7.48 -5.64 -9.16
CA LEU A 24 -6.75 -4.86 -10.16
C LEU A 24 -6.47 -5.69 -11.41
N VAL A 25 -5.63 -6.73 -11.32
CA VAL A 25 -5.30 -7.59 -12.47
C VAL A 25 -6.53 -8.40 -12.92
N PRO A 26 -7.26 -9.13 -12.04
CA PRO A 26 -8.38 -9.96 -12.47
C PRO A 26 -9.48 -9.24 -13.27
N PRO A 27 -9.95 -8.03 -12.89
CA PRO A 27 -10.93 -7.33 -13.71
C PRO A 27 -10.34 -6.81 -15.04
N VAL A 28 -9.07 -6.40 -15.09
CA VAL A 28 -8.41 -5.97 -16.34
C VAL A 28 -8.22 -7.15 -17.30
N SER A 29 -7.89 -8.32 -16.77
CA SER A 29 -7.71 -9.55 -17.55
C SER A 29 -9.02 -10.30 -17.83
N GLY A 30 -10.16 -9.83 -17.32
CA GLY A 30 -11.47 -10.48 -17.50
C GLY A 30 -11.64 -11.81 -16.76
N TRP A 31 -10.81 -12.07 -15.75
CA TRP A 31 -10.85 -13.33 -14.97
C TRP A 31 -12.01 -13.38 -13.98
N ILE A 32 -12.57 -12.23 -13.63
CA ILE A 32 -13.73 -12.10 -12.76
C ILE A 32 -14.77 -11.16 -13.37
N THR A 33 -16.03 -11.47 -13.09
CA THR A 33 -17.17 -10.64 -13.51
C THR A 33 -17.26 -9.34 -12.70
N PRO A 34 -17.96 -8.30 -13.20
CA PRO A 34 -18.21 -7.09 -12.42
C PRO A 34 -18.90 -7.34 -11.07
N ALA A 35 -19.78 -8.35 -11.00
CA ALA A 35 -20.44 -8.75 -9.76
C ALA A 35 -19.43 -9.33 -8.75
N GLN A 36 -18.52 -10.19 -9.20
CA GLN A 36 -17.44 -10.72 -8.35
C GLN A 36 -16.47 -9.62 -7.91
N THR A 37 -16.14 -8.65 -8.77
CA THR A 37 -15.31 -7.50 -8.39
C THR A 37 -15.98 -6.69 -7.29
N LYS A 38 -17.28 -6.38 -7.42
CA LYS A 38 -18.05 -5.66 -6.39
C LYS A 38 -18.12 -6.44 -5.08
N GLN A 39 -18.31 -7.75 -5.15
CA GLN A 39 -18.26 -8.63 -3.97
C GLN A 39 -16.89 -8.55 -3.28
N ARG A 40 -15.79 -8.57 -4.04
CA ARG A 40 -14.43 -8.43 -3.48
C ARG A 40 -14.21 -7.07 -2.83
N TYR A 41 -14.74 -5.97 -3.37
CA TYR A 41 -14.68 -4.67 -2.70
C TYR A 41 -15.36 -4.70 -1.32
N ALA A 42 -16.53 -5.34 -1.20
CA ALA A 42 -17.20 -5.49 0.08
C ALA A 42 -16.34 -6.32 1.07
N GLN A 43 -15.78 -7.44 0.61
CA GLN A 43 -14.89 -8.29 1.42
C GLN A 43 -13.63 -7.54 1.89
N ILE A 44 -13.05 -6.71 1.04
CA ILE A 44 -11.90 -5.86 1.39
C ILE A 44 -12.29 -4.88 2.50
N ASN A 45 -13.44 -4.20 2.35
CA ASN A 45 -13.92 -3.25 3.36
C ASN A 45 -14.21 -3.92 4.69
N ASP A 46 -14.82 -5.10 4.68
CA ASP A 46 -15.10 -5.88 5.90
C ASP A 46 -13.80 -6.37 6.56
N PHE A 47 -12.83 -6.83 5.77
CA PHE A 47 -11.52 -7.23 6.27
C PHE A 47 -10.76 -6.06 6.90
N GLU A 48 -10.70 -4.91 6.22
CA GLU A 48 -10.03 -3.72 6.74
C GLU A 48 -10.75 -3.19 7.99
N ARG A 49 -12.10 -3.26 8.04
CA ARG A 49 -12.88 -2.89 9.23
C ARG A 49 -12.53 -3.79 10.42
N LEU A 50 -12.50 -5.12 10.22
CA LEU A 50 -12.10 -6.07 11.25
C LEU A 50 -10.72 -5.74 11.83
N LEU A 51 -9.74 -5.47 10.98
CA LEU A 51 -8.38 -5.11 11.42
C LEU A 51 -8.38 -3.80 12.23
N THR A 52 -9.13 -2.78 11.79
CA THR A 52 -9.20 -1.50 12.52
C THR A 52 -9.93 -1.63 13.85
N GLU A 53 -11.04 -2.37 13.91
CA GLU A 53 -11.78 -2.62 15.16
C GLU A 53 -10.95 -3.41 16.18
N THR A 54 -9.98 -4.19 15.72
CA THR A 54 -9.03 -4.95 16.57
C THR A 54 -7.71 -4.21 16.84
N GLY A 55 -7.62 -2.92 16.48
CA GLY A 55 -6.52 -2.04 16.87
C GLY A 55 -5.43 -1.82 15.82
N THR A 56 -5.62 -2.30 14.59
CA THR A 56 -4.67 -2.04 13.49
C THR A 56 -4.99 -0.72 12.80
N VAL A 57 -4.03 0.20 12.76
CA VAL A 57 -4.14 1.39 11.93
C VAL A 57 -3.70 1.07 10.50
N ILE A 58 -4.61 1.24 9.54
CA ILE A 58 -4.37 0.96 8.14
C ILE A 58 -4.08 2.28 7.41
N VAL A 59 -2.94 2.31 6.69
CA VAL A 59 -2.56 3.45 5.85
C VAL A 59 -2.32 2.96 4.43
N LYS A 60 -3.15 3.41 3.48
CA LYS A 60 -3.08 2.97 2.08
C LYS A 60 -2.54 4.09 1.19
N PHE A 61 -1.52 3.78 0.39
CA PHE A 61 -0.91 4.72 -0.54
C PHE A 61 -1.04 4.22 -1.98
N LEU A 62 -1.68 5.01 -2.84
CA LEU A 62 -1.59 4.83 -4.30
C LEU A 62 -0.49 5.75 -4.83
N LEU A 63 0.61 5.15 -5.30
CA LEU A 63 1.70 5.91 -5.92
C LEU A 63 1.33 6.24 -7.38
N HIS A 64 0.73 7.40 -7.58
CA HIS A 64 0.19 7.79 -8.87
C HIS A 64 1.26 8.42 -9.77
N ILE A 65 1.63 7.73 -10.84
CA ILE A 65 2.56 8.22 -11.87
C ILE A 65 1.84 8.45 -13.20
N SER A 66 2.38 9.35 -14.02
CA SER A 66 1.91 9.55 -15.39
C SER A 66 2.34 8.40 -16.31
N LYS A 67 1.60 8.18 -17.40
CA LYS A 67 1.97 7.21 -18.45
C LYS A 67 3.34 7.55 -19.04
N ARG A 68 3.67 8.84 -19.14
CA ARG A 68 4.98 9.33 -19.59
C ARG A 68 6.08 8.90 -18.63
N GLU A 69 5.93 9.21 -17.35
CA GLU A 69 6.92 8.87 -16.33
C GLU A 69 7.17 7.36 -16.23
N GLN A 70 6.11 6.54 -16.31
CA GLN A 70 6.29 5.08 -16.35
C GLN A 70 7.18 4.66 -17.54
N GLY A 71 6.97 5.28 -18.71
CA GLY A 71 7.77 5.00 -19.90
C GLY A 71 9.25 5.33 -19.71
N LEU A 72 9.54 6.51 -19.15
CA LEU A 72 10.91 6.93 -18.84
C LEU A 72 11.60 5.96 -17.88
N ARG A 73 10.90 5.52 -16.82
CA ARG A 73 11.46 4.57 -15.84
C ARG A 73 11.69 3.18 -16.41
N LEU A 74 10.83 2.72 -17.31
CA LEU A 74 11.02 1.43 -17.98
C LEU A 74 12.22 1.48 -18.93
N GLN A 75 12.36 2.57 -19.70
CA GLN A 75 13.53 2.78 -20.56
C GLN A 75 14.83 2.86 -19.74
N GLU A 76 14.83 3.61 -18.63
CA GLU A 76 15.98 3.70 -17.71
C GLU A 76 16.43 2.31 -17.22
N ARG A 77 15.49 1.37 -17.02
CA ARG A 77 15.82 -0.01 -16.62
C ARG A 77 16.47 -0.83 -17.73
N LEU A 78 16.23 -0.50 -19.00
CA LEU A 78 16.86 -1.14 -20.15
C LEU A 78 18.24 -0.52 -20.42
N ASP A 79 18.36 0.79 -20.24
CA ASP A 79 19.59 1.54 -20.51
C ASP A 79 20.67 1.30 -19.45
N ASP A 80 20.29 0.88 -18.24
CA ASP A 80 21.18 0.59 -17.11
C ASP A 80 21.31 -0.91 -16.86
N PRO A 81 22.46 -1.54 -17.18
CA PRO A 81 22.71 -2.97 -16.96
C PRO A 81 22.50 -3.43 -15.52
N THR A 82 22.70 -2.54 -14.53
CA THR A 82 22.50 -2.86 -13.11
C THR A 82 21.02 -3.00 -12.73
N LYS A 83 20.11 -2.59 -13.61
CA LYS A 83 18.66 -2.61 -13.43
C LYS A 83 17.94 -3.62 -14.32
N HIS A 84 18.63 -4.31 -15.22
CA HIS A 84 18.02 -5.29 -16.16
C HIS A 84 17.16 -6.33 -15.44
N TRP A 85 17.62 -6.82 -14.28
CA TRP A 85 16.88 -7.79 -13.47
C TRP A 85 15.50 -7.30 -12.98
N LYS A 86 15.24 -5.98 -12.99
CA LYS A 86 13.96 -5.36 -12.61
C LYS A 86 13.00 -5.17 -13.78
N PHE A 87 13.40 -5.52 -14.99
CA PHE A 87 12.57 -5.39 -16.18
C PHE A 87 12.01 -6.75 -16.58
N ALA A 88 10.69 -6.84 -16.72
CA ALA A 88 10.05 -7.99 -17.32
C ALA A 88 9.40 -7.57 -18.64
N VAL A 89 9.50 -8.40 -19.68
CA VAL A 89 8.86 -8.12 -20.98
C VAL A 89 7.35 -7.90 -20.82
N GLY A 90 6.71 -8.64 -19.89
CA GLY A 90 5.30 -8.47 -19.55
C GLY A 90 4.92 -7.09 -19.00
N ASP A 91 5.88 -6.28 -18.54
CA ASP A 91 5.63 -4.88 -18.13
C ASP A 91 5.13 -4.04 -19.33
N LEU A 92 5.57 -4.38 -20.55
CA LEU A 92 5.12 -3.71 -21.77
C LEU A 92 3.68 -4.08 -22.13
N ASP A 93 3.27 -5.31 -21.89
CA ASP A 93 1.89 -5.75 -22.12
C ASP A 93 0.94 -5.11 -21.12
N ALA A 94 1.32 -5.05 -19.84
CA ALA A 94 0.58 -4.30 -18.83
C ALA A 94 0.49 -2.80 -19.18
N ARG A 95 1.57 -2.22 -19.75
CA ARG A 95 1.58 -0.82 -20.21
C ARG A 95 0.61 -0.57 -21.37
N LYS A 96 0.38 -1.53 -22.28
CA LYS A 96 -0.65 -1.40 -23.33
C LYS A 96 -2.05 -1.28 -22.71
N GLN A 97 -2.28 -1.90 -21.56
CA GLN A 97 -3.53 -1.87 -20.80
C GLN A 97 -3.64 -0.70 -19.80
N TRP A 98 -2.79 0.33 -19.92
CA TRP A 98 -2.71 1.47 -19.00
C TRP A 98 -4.09 2.02 -18.59
N ASP A 99 -4.94 2.33 -19.57
CA ASP A 99 -6.24 2.97 -19.30
C ASP A 99 -7.21 2.02 -18.57
N ALA A 100 -7.11 0.72 -18.80
CA ALA A 100 -7.89 -0.28 -18.08
C ALA A 100 -7.44 -0.37 -16.62
N TYR A 101 -6.12 -0.37 -16.36
CA TYR A 101 -5.57 -0.33 -15.00
C TYR A 101 -5.94 0.96 -14.28
N GLN A 102 -5.87 2.12 -14.93
CA GLN A 102 -6.28 3.39 -14.33
C GLN A 102 -7.75 3.38 -13.91
N LYS A 103 -8.64 2.81 -14.74
CA LYS A 103 -10.06 2.61 -14.39
C LYS A 103 -10.22 1.65 -13.20
N ALA A 104 -9.50 0.53 -13.19
CA ALA A 104 -9.55 -0.43 -12.09
C ALA A 104 -9.07 0.18 -10.77
N TYR A 105 -7.97 0.93 -10.77
CA TYR A 105 -7.48 1.66 -9.61
C TYR A 105 -8.49 2.71 -9.13
N SER A 106 -9.05 3.52 -10.03
CA SER A 106 -10.05 4.53 -9.67
C SER A 106 -11.28 3.89 -9.03
N ALA A 107 -11.79 2.80 -9.58
CA ALA A 107 -12.91 2.05 -9.02
C ALA A 107 -12.58 1.45 -7.66
N ALA A 108 -11.40 0.85 -7.50
CA ALA A 108 -10.97 0.26 -6.23
C ALA A 108 -10.82 1.33 -5.13
N VAL A 109 -10.17 2.46 -5.44
CA VAL A 109 -10.03 3.59 -4.50
C VAL A 109 -11.40 4.13 -4.10
N ALA A 110 -12.30 4.35 -5.05
CA ALA A 110 -13.64 4.85 -4.77
C ALA A 110 -14.47 3.87 -3.92
N ALA A 111 -14.37 2.57 -4.19
CA ALA A 111 -15.14 1.54 -3.49
C ALA A 111 -14.60 1.21 -2.08
N THR A 112 -13.33 1.51 -1.81
CA THR A 112 -12.63 1.09 -0.58
C THR A 112 -11.98 2.22 0.20
N GLY A 113 -12.15 3.48 -0.21
CA GLY A 113 -11.78 4.64 0.58
C GLY A 113 -12.80 4.85 1.70
N THR A 114 -12.54 4.26 2.87
CA THR A 114 -13.45 4.34 4.03
C THR A 114 -12.88 5.23 5.13
N PRO A 115 -13.70 5.68 6.10
CA PRO A 115 -13.20 6.44 7.25
C PRO A 115 -12.19 5.68 8.12
N TRP A 116 -12.31 4.35 8.21
CA TRP A 116 -11.41 3.51 9.02
C TRP A 116 -10.12 3.10 8.28
N ALA A 117 -10.14 3.08 6.95
CA ALA A 117 -8.99 2.76 6.11
C ALA A 117 -8.99 3.69 4.87
N PRO A 118 -8.55 4.95 5.02
CA PRO A 118 -8.55 5.90 3.91
C PRO A 118 -7.43 5.61 2.90
N TRP A 119 -7.66 6.00 1.65
CA TRP A 119 -6.65 6.04 0.60
C TRP A 119 -5.96 7.40 0.54
N THR A 120 -4.64 7.39 0.48
CA THR A 120 -3.83 8.56 0.13
C THR A 120 -3.32 8.41 -1.30
N ILE A 121 -3.71 9.33 -2.18
CA ILE A 121 -3.19 9.38 -3.55
C ILE A 121 -1.92 10.24 -3.53
N VAL A 122 -0.78 9.63 -3.84
CA VAL A 122 0.54 10.27 -3.77
C VAL A 122 1.00 10.57 -5.19
N PRO A 123 1.15 11.85 -5.60
CA PRO A 123 1.79 12.21 -6.86
C PRO A 123 3.23 11.70 -6.86
N ALA A 124 3.53 10.70 -7.68
CA ALA A 124 4.75 9.90 -7.56
C ALA A 124 5.71 10.06 -8.75
N ASP A 125 5.47 11.01 -9.65
CA ASP A 125 6.40 11.33 -10.74
C ASP A 125 7.75 11.79 -10.18
N SER A 126 7.75 12.68 -9.17
CA SER A 126 8.96 13.00 -8.41
C SER A 126 9.17 12.01 -7.26
N LYS A 127 10.29 11.25 -7.31
CA LYS A 127 10.69 10.32 -6.23
C LYS A 127 10.87 11.05 -4.89
N THR A 128 11.43 12.26 -4.91
CA THR A 128 11.64 13.08 -3.70
C THR A 128 10.32 13.53 -3.09
N HIS A 129 9.40 14.04 -3.92
CA HIS A 129 8.07 14.45 -3.44
C HIS A 129 7.28 13.27 -2.86
N ARG A 130 7.27 12.14 -3.57
CA ARG A 130 6.67 10.88 -3.09
C ARG A 130 7.19 10.52 -1.69
N ASN A 131 8.51 10.51 -1.51
CA ASN A 131 9.13 10.16 -0.24
C ASN A 131 8.71 11.11 0.88
N LEU A 132 8.75 12.43 0.61
CA LEU A 132 8.38 13.44 1.58
C LEU A 132 6.91 13.35 2.00
N MET A 133 6.00 13.13 1.04
CA MET A 133 4.57 13.03 1.32
C MET A 133 4.25 11.78 2.17
N ILE A 134 4.80 10.62 1.81
CA ILE A 134 4.63 9.38 2.60
C ILE A 134 5.19 9.57 4.01
N ALA A 135 6.41 10.09 4.14
CA ALA A 135 7.03 10.32 5.45
C ALA A 135 6.21 11.29 6.31
N THR A 136 5.64 12.34 5.71
CA THR A 136 4.77 13.29 6.40
C THR A 136 3.50 12.61 6.93
N VAL A 137 2.81 11.83 6.09
CA VAL A 137 1.60 11.09 6.51
C VAL A 137 1.93 10.09 7.61
N MET A 138 2.99 9.29 7.45
CA MET A 138 3.40 8.32 8.46
C MET A 138 3.77 8.98 9.79
N LYS A 139 4.47 10.12 9.76
CA LYS A 139 4.77 10.90 10.97
C LYS A 139 3.49 11.34 11.68
N GLN A 140 2.50 11.83 10.94
CA GLN A 140 1.22 12.26 11.49
C GLN A 140 0.46 11.08 12.12
N VAL A 141 0.41 9.94 11.43
CA VAL A 141 -0.22 8.72 11.94
C VAL A 141 0.43 8.26 13.25
N LEU A 142 1.76 8.11 13.25
CA LEU A 142 2.51 7.66 14.42
C LEU A 142 2.39 8.63 15.61
N ALA A 143 2.40 9.94 15.36
CA ALA A 143 2.16 10.94 16.41
C ALA A 143 0.73 10.85 16.97
N GLY A 144 -0.25 10.56 16.12
CA GLY A 144 -1.66 10.39 16.50
C GLY A 144 -1.93 9.20 17.42
N LEU A 145 -1.08 8.16 17.35
CA LEU A 145 -1.17 6.98 18.24
C LEU A 145 -0.87 7.29 19.71
N LYS A 146 -0.21 8.43 20.01
CA LYS A 146 0.16 8.84 21.38
C LYS A 146 0.89 7.74 22.17
N LEU A 147 1.80 7.05 21.49
CA LEU A 147 2.59 5.96 22.05
C LEU A 147 3.40 6.43 23.26
N ARG A 148 3.57 5.54 24.24
CA ARG A 148 4.35 5.78 25.46
C ARG A 148 5.19 4.55 25.76
N TYR A 149 6.32 4.76 26.44
CA TYR A 149 7.03 3.63 27.04
C TYR A 149 6.15 2.94 28.08
N PRO A 150 6.25 1.61 28.21
CA PRO A 150 5.60 0.91 29.31
C PRO A 150 6.12 1.45 30.65
N PRO A 151 5.35 1.33 31.74
CA PRO A 151 5.85 1.67 33.06
C PRO A 151 7.14 0.88 33.35
N GLY A 152 8.15 1.58 33.86
CA GLY A 152 9.41 0.94 34.24
C GLY A 152 9.21 -0.03 35.41
N ASP A 153 10.03 -1.07 35.47
CA ASP A 153 10.04 -2.00 36.61
C ASP A 153 10.57 -1.27 37.86
N PRO A 154 9.77 -1.16 38.94
CA PRO A 154 10.19 -0.52 40.18
C PRO A 154 11.47 -1.11 40.78
N ALA A 155 11.76 -2.39 40.53
CA ALA A 155 12.94 -3.07 41.04
C ALA A 155 14.25 -2.50 40.48
N LEU A 156 14.22 -1.85 39.31
CA LEU A 156 15.41 -1.28 38.66
C LEU A 156 15.89 0.02 39.31
N LYS A 157 15.06 0.69 40.13
CA LYS A 157 15.33 2.05 40.63
C LYS A 157 16.61 2.16 41.48
N ASN A 158 17.03 1.06 42.12
CA ASN A 158 18.18 1.03 43.03
C ASN A 158 19.31 0.12 42.53
N ILE A 159 19.27 -0.36 41.29
CA ILE A 159 20.31 -1.21 40.71
C ILE A 159 21.36 -0.31 40.05
N MET A 160 22.62 -0.47 40.46
CA MET A 160 23.78 0.14 39.82
C MET A 160 24.64 -0.99 39.24
N VAL A 161 24.89 -0.93 37.94
CA VAL A 161 25.88 -1.82 37.30
C VAL A 161 27.24 -1.16 37.45
N VAL A 162 28.14 -1.80 38.21
CA VAL A 162 29.54 -1.41 38.41
C VAL A 162 30.45 -2.03 37.36
#